data_AF-A0AAJ0TBJ9-F1
#
_entry.id   AF-A0AAJ0TBJ9-F1
#
_cell.length_a   1.000
_cell.length_b   1.000
_cell.length_c   1.000
_cell.angle_alpha   90.00
_cell.angle_beta   90.00
_cell.angle_gamma   90.00
#
_symmetry.space_group_name_H-M   'P 1'
#
loop_
_entity.id
_entity.type
_entity.pdbx_description
1 polymer ?
#
loop_
_entity_poly.entity_id
_entity_poly.type
_entity_poly.pdbx_seq_one_letter_code
_entity_poly.pdbx_strand_id
1 'polypeptide(L)' 'MCVTSVGKVLEIKGNTAVVDINGKLSEVRIDLVDAKTGDYVYCAAGMAVEKAE' A
#
# COMPACT_ATOMS: atom_id res chain seq x y z
N MET A 1 7.67 -18.14 -4.48
CA MET A 1 7.73 -17.34 -3.24
C MET A 1 7.23 -15.95 -3.57
N CYS A 2 6.03 -15.59 -3.13
CA CYS A 2 5.52 -14.23 -3.29
C CYS A 2 5.82 -13.48 -1.99
N VAL A 3 6.64 -12.44 -2.06
CA VAL A 3 6.97 -11.59 -0.90
C VAL A 3 5.99 -10.44 -0.91
N THR A 4 5.08 -10.44 0.06
CA THR A 4 4.23 -9.30 0.38
C THR A 4 5.00 -8.36 1.29
N SER A 5 5.05 -7.08 0.93
CA SER A 5 5.63 -6.04 1.77
C SER A 5 4.51 -5.27 2.46
N VAL A 6 4.63 -5.06 3.77
CA VAL A 6 3.70 -4.21 4.51
C VAL A 6 4.19 -2.77 4.40
N GLY A 7 3.32 -1.89 3.95
CA GLY A 7 3.59 -0.46 3.86
C GLY A 7 2.52 0.37 4.54
N LYS A 8 2.91 1.50 5.13
CA LYS A 8 1.97 2.47 5.69
C LYS A 8 1.55 3.46 4.61
N VAL A 9 0.26 3.68 4.43
CA VAL A 9 -0.26 4.70 3.51
C VAL A 9 0.02 6.09 4.07
N LEU A 10 0.83 6.86 3.37
CA LEU A 10 1.17 8.23 3.71
C LEU A 10 0.31 9.25 2.97
N GLU A 11 -0.03 8.98 1.71
CA GLU A 11 -0.84 9.87 0.87
C GLU A 11 -1.63 9.05 -0.15
N ILE A 12 -2.83 9.51 -0.52
CA ILE A 12 -3.66 8.89 -1.54
C ILE A 12 -3.95 9.91 -2.65
N LYS A 13 -3.67 9.50 -3.89
CA LYS A 13 -3.89 10.27 -5.12
C LYS A 13 -4.83 9.49 -6.04
N GLY A 14 -6.12 9.61 -5.78
CA GLY A 14 -7.16 8.87 -6.52
C GLY A 14 -6.98 7.37 -6.31
N ASN A 15 -6.59 6.66 -7.37
CA ASN A 15 -6.44 5.20 -7.41
C ASN A 15 -5.05 4.69 -6.99
N THR A 16 -4.10 5.60 -6.75
CA THR A 16 -2.74 5.29 -6.33
C THR A 16 -2.47 5.88 -4.95
N ALA A 17 -1.75 5.15 -4.11
CA ALA A 17 -1.31 5.60 -2.80
C ALA A 17 0.22 5.60 -2.71
N VAL A 18 0.77 6.58 -2.01
CA VAL A 18 2.18 6.59 -1.59
C VAL A 18 2.26 5.83 -0.28
N VAL A 19 2.97 4.71 -0.27
CA VAL A 19 3.20 3.90 0.92
C VAL A 19 4.66 3.95 1.34
N ASP A 20 4.90 4.01 2.65
CA ASP A 20 6.23 3.81 3.23
C ASP A 20 6.43 2.33 3.58
N ILE A 21 7.38 1.71 2.91
CA ILE A 21 7.79 0.33 3.16
C ILE A 21 9.20 0.39 3.74
N ASN A 22 9.31 0.24 5.06
CA ASN A 22 10.59 0.21 5.77
C ASN A 22 11.47 1.45 5.48
N GLY A 23 10.87 2.65 5.43
CA GLY A 23 11.57 3.90 5.12
C GLY A 23 11.75 4.18 3.62
N LYS A 24 11.18 3.36 2.73
CA LYS A 24 11.16 3.59 1.29
C LYS A 24 9.75 3.93 0.82
N LEU A 25 9.62 5.12 0.25
CA LEU A 25 8.40 5.57 -0.41
C LEU A 25 8.21 4.82 -1.72
N SER A 26 7.05 4.17 -1.89
CA SER A 26 6.66 3.47 -3.11
C SER A 26 5.23 3.83 -3.48
N GLU A 27 4.97 4.05 -4.77
CA GLU A 27 3.63 4.25 -5.29
C GLU A 27 2.98 2.89 -5.56
N VAL A 28 1.83 2.64 -4.97
CA VAL A 28 1.07 1.40 -5.10
C VAL A 28 -0.36 1.68 -5.48
N ARG A 29 -0.94 0.86 -6.35
CA ARG A 29 -2.37 0.98 -6.66
C ARG A 29 -3.22 0.38 -5.54
N ILE A 30 -4.21 1.14 -5.11
CA ILE A 30 -5.18 0.74 -4.07
C ILE A 30 -6.56 0.43 -4.67
N ASP A 31 -6.68 0.29 -5.99
CA ASP A 31 -7.95 -0.02 -6.68
C ASP A 31 -8.71 -1.23 -6.10
N LEU A 32 -7.97 -2.20 -5.54
CA LEU A 32 -8.51 -3.46 -5.04
C LEU A 32 -8.88 -3.40 -3.55
N VAL A 33 -8.51 -2.34 -2.83
CA VAL A 33 -8.68 -2.23 -1.37
C VAL A 33 -9.07 -0.82 -0.96
N ASP A 34 -10.08 -0.69 -0.09
CA ASP A 34 -10.44 0.60 0.52
C ASP A 34 -9.45 0.91 1.65
N ALA A 35 -8.32 1.53 1.28
CA ALA A 35 -7.28 1.97 2.21
C ALA A 35 -7.38 3.48 2.43
N LYS A 36 -7.14 3.94 3.66
CA LYS A 36 -7.10 5.35 4.03
C LYS A 36 -5.70 5.77 4.43
N THR A 37 -5.45 7.08 4.43
CA THR A 37 -4.21 7.64 4.94
C THR A 37 -4.01 7.23 6.40
N GLY A 38 -2.87 6.61 6.70
CA GLY A 38 -2.55 6.06 8.01
C GLY A 38 -2.75 4.54 8.14
N ASP A 39 -3.51 3.91 7.25
CA ASP A 39 -3.67 2.45 7.24
C ASP A 39 -2.38 1.74 6.80
N TYR A 40 -2.27 0.47 7.18
CA TYR A 40 -1.24 -0.43 6.68
C TYR A 40 -1.84 -1.34 5.61
N VAL A 41 -1.12 -1.52 4.52
CA VAL A 41 -1.55 -2.37 3.40
C VAL A 41 -0.47 -3.37 3.03
N TYR A 42 -0.91 -4.59 2.72
CA TYR A 42 -0.06 -5.61 2.11
C TYR A 42 0.08 -5.31 0.62
N CYS A 43 1.31 -5.05 0.20
CA CYS A 43 1.66 -4.75 -1.18
C CYS A 43 2.33 -5.97 -1.82
N ALA A 44 1.83 -6.38 -2.99
CA ALA A 44 2.44 -7.41 -3.83
C ALA A 44 2.55 -6.88 -5.26
N ALA A 45 3.74 -7.01 -5.87
CA ALA A 45 3.99 -6.61 -7.25
C ALA A 45 3.54 -5.16 -7.61
N GLY A 46 3.64 -4.21 -6.66
CA GLY A 46 3.25 -2.81 -6.87
C GLY A 46 1.76 -2.51 -6.70
N MET A 47 0.98 -3.45 -6.17
CA MET A 47 -0.44 -3.27 -5.86
C MET A 47 -0.73 -3.62 -4.41
N ALA A 48 -1.61 -2.86 -3.77
CA ALA A 48 -2.17 -3.22 -2.48
C ALA A 48 -3.22 -4.31 -2.69
N VAL A 49 -2.99 -5.47 -2.07
CA VAL A 49 -3.85 -6.66 -2.21
C VAL A 49 -4.77 -6.87 -1.02
N GLU A 50 -4.36 -6.40 0.16
CA GLU A 50 -5.13 -6.54 1.39
C GLU A 50 -4.80 -5.40 2.36
N LYS A 51 -5.77 -4.98 3.17
CA LYS A 51 -5.54 -4.05 4.27
C LYS A 51 -5.13 -4.84 5.51
N ALA A 52 -4.02 -4.46 6.15
CA ALA A 52 -3.68 -4.97 7.47
C ALA A 52 -4.62 -4.30 8.48
N GLU A 53 -5.50 -5.08 9.08
CA GLU A 53 -6.42 -4.63 10.14
C GLU A 53 -5.72 -4.51 11.50
#